data_AF-A0A9P7CKI2-F1
#
_entry.id   AF-A0A9P7CKI2-F1
#
_cell.length_a   1.000
_cell.length_b   1.000
_cell.length_c   1.000
_cell.angle_alpha   90.00
_cell.angle_beta   90.00
_cell.angle_gamma   90.00
#
_symmetry.space_group_name_H-M   'P 1'
#
loop_
_entity.id
_entity.type
_entity.pdbx_description
1 polymer ?
#
loop_
_entity_poly.entity_id
_entity_poly.type
_entity_poly.pdbx_seq_one_letter_code
_entity_poly.pdbx_strand_id
1 'polypeptide(L)'
;MVAQVGINGFGRIGRIVLRASLTNKNLKVVAINDPFIPLDYMVYMFKYDSVHGRFNGTVKAKNGKLIVNGNEIQVSTEREPSKIPWKQAGADYVVESTGGKLICCCFSFM
;
A
#
# COMPACT_ATOMS: atom_id res chain seq x y z
N MET A 1 -10.26 -4.28 -17.08
CA MET A 1 -9.11 -4.97 -16.45
C MET A 1 -8.83 -4.24 -15.15
N VAL A 2 -8.81 -4.93 -14.01
CA VAL A 2 -8.51 -4.30 -12.72
C VAL A 2 -7.01 -4.38 -12.53
N ALA A 3 -6.33 -3.24 -12.45
CA ALA A 3 -4.88 -3.23 -12.26
C ALA A 3 -4.55 -3.50 -10.79
N GLN A 4 -3.74 -4.53 -10.55
CA GLN A 4 -3.27 -4.87 -9.21
C GLN A 4 -2.00 -4.08 -8.91
N VAL A 5 -2.04 -3.32 -7.83
CA VAL A 5 -0.98 -2.38 -7.49
C VAL A 5 -0.34 -2.76 -6.16
N GLY A 6 0.99 -2.82 -6.15
CA GLY A 6 1.83 -2.86 -4.97
C GLY A 6 2.32 -1.45 -4.61
N ILE A 7 2.45 -1.15 -3.32
CA ILE A 7 2.98 0.14 -2.85
C ILE A 7 4.26 -0.14 -2.07
N ASN A 8 5.37 0.48 -2.45
CA ASN A 8 6.61 0.44 -1.69
C ASN A 8 6.85 1.80 -1.01
N GLY A 9 6.74 1.83 0.32
CA GLY A 9 6.79 3.03 1.15
C GLY A 9 5.41 3.54 1.52
N PHE A 10 5.01 3.38 2.78
CA PHE A 10 3.70 3.78 3.29
C PHE A 10 3.70 5.20 3.89
N GLY A 11 4.34 6.14 3.17
CA GLY A 11 4.41 7.55 3.52
C GLY A 11 3.17 8.35 3.09
N ARG A 12 3.33 9.68 2.90
CA ARG A 12 2.23 10.55 2.43
C ARG A 12 1.62 10.07 1.11
N ILE A 13 2.44 9.81 0.10
CA ILE A 13 1.96 9.38 -1.23
C ILE A 13 1.34 7.99 -1.17
N GLY A 14 1.99 7.02 -0.52
CA GLY A 14 1.46 5.66 -0.38
C GLY A 14 0.06 5.62 0.26
N ARG A 15 -0.17 6.42 1.30
CA ARG A 15 -1.51 6.52 1.94
C ARG A 15 -2.55 7.13 1.00
N ILE A 16 -2.19 8.17 0.24
CA ILE A 16 -3.11 8.81 -0.72
C ILE A 16 -3.45 7.85 -1.86
N VAL A 17 -2.47 7.11 -2.38
CA VAL A 17 -2.68 6.08 -3.42
C VAL A 17 -3.64 5.01 -2.92
N LEU A 18 -3.46 4.52 -1.69
CA LEU A 18 -4.39 3.57 -1.08
C LEU A 18 -5.80 4.18 -0.96
N ARG A 19 -5.95 5.44 -0.55
CA ARG A 19 -7.26 6.12 -0.52
C ARG A 19 -7.88 6.24 -1.92
N ALA A 20 -7.09 6.60 -2.93
CA ALA A 20 -7.55 6.73 -4.31
C ALA A 20 -8.01 5.37 -4.90
N SER A 21 -7.32 4.28 -4.53
CA SER A 21 -7.73 2.92 -4.94
C SER A 21 -9.09 2.50 -4.39
N LEU A 22 -9.51 3.04 -3.24
CA LEU A 22 -10.81 2.74 -2.65
C LEU A 22 -11.96 3.44 -3.38
N THR A 23 -11.70 4.59 -3.99
CA THR A 23 -12.67 5.32 -4.83
C THR A 23 -12.73 4.74 -6.25
N ASN A 24 -11.61 4.23 -6.76
CA ASN A 24 -11.49 3.75 -8.13
C ASN A 24 -11.64 2.23 -8.24
N LYS A 25 -12.76 1.76 -8.78
CA LYS A 25 -13.04 0.31 -8.99
C LYS A 25 -12.06 -0.39 -9.93
N ASN A 26 -11.29 0.36 -10.73
CA ASN A 26 -10.31 -0.17 -11.68
C ASN A 26 -8.93 -0.43 -11.07
N LEU A 27 -8.69 0.00 -9.82
CA LEU A 27 -7.42 -0.16 -9.13
C LEU A 27 -7.63 -0.98 -7.86
N LYS A 28 -6.79 -1.99 -7.65
CA LYS A 28 -6.80 -2.79 -6.43
C LYS A 28 -5.41 -2.84 -5.83
N VAL A 29 -5.25 -2.34 -4.61
CA VAL A 29 -3.99 -2.49 -3.88
C VAL A 29 -3.94 -3.88 -3.27
N VAL A 30 -2.89 -4.64 -3.59
CA VAL A 30 -2.73 -6.04 -3.17
C VAL A 30 -1.61 -6.22 -2.14
N ALA A 31 -0.58 -5.38 -2.22
CA ALA A 31 0.56 -5.41 -1.31
C ALA A 31 1.07 -4.03 -0.94
N ILE A 32 1.56 -3.90 0.29
CA ILE A 32 2.24 -2.73 0.82
C ILE A 32 3.55 -3.20 1.44
N ASN A 33 4.65 -2.55 1.11
CA ASN A 33 5.93 -2.76 1.76
C ASN A 33 6.38 -1.50 2.50
N ASP A 34 6.70 -1.64 3.79
CA ASP A 34 7.35 -0.59 4.56
C ASP A 34 8.23 -1.19 5.68
N PRO A 35 9.55 -0.98 5.66
CA PRO A 35 10.46 -1.59 6.64
C PRO A 35 10.50 -0.86 7.99
N PHE A 36 9.84 0.30 8.14
CA PHE A 36 9.92 1.12 9.34
C PHE A 36 8.61 1.20 10.11
N ILE A 37 7.48 0.90 9.44
CA ILE A 37 6.15 1.08 10.00
C ILE A 37 5.55 -0.28 10.36
N PRO A 38 5.28 -0.58 11.65
CA PRO A 38 4.56 -1.79 12.02
C PRO A 38 3.08 -1.70 11.61
N LEU A 39 2.45 -2.86 11.41
CA LEU A 39 1.07 -3.00 10.91
C LEU A 39 0.06 -2.18 11.72
N ASP A 40 0.14 -2.21 13.06
CA ASP A 40 -0.78 -1.48 13.92
C ASP A 40 -0.65 0.05 13.74
N TYR A 41 0.58 0.51 13.50
CA TYR A 41 0.84 1.92 13.21
C TYR A 41 0.35 2.31 11.81
N MET A 42 0.42 1.42 10.81
CA MET A 42 -0.19 1.64 9.50
C MET A 42 -1.70 1.89 9.61
N VAL A 43 -2.42 1.09 10.41
CA VAL A 43 -3.86 1.25 10.65
C VAL A 43 -4.14 2.63 11.25
N TYR A 44 -3.36 3.03 12.25
CA TYR A 44 -3.49 4.34 12.89
C TYR A 44 -3.24 5.49 11.90
N MET A 45 -2.12 5.46 11.17
CA MET A 45 -1.74 6.48 10.18
C MET A 45 -2.73 6.58 9.03
N PHE A 46 -3.36 5.48 8.65
CA PHE A 46 -4.37 5.49 7.59
C PHE A 46 -5.71 6.05 8.08
N LYS A 47 -6.09 5.70 9.32
CA LYS A 47 -7.34 6.16 9.96
C LYS A 47 -7.31 7.66 10.24
N TYR A 48 -6.17 8.19 10.69
CA TYR A 48 -6.00 9.59 11.06
C TYR A 48 -5.01 10.26 10.11
N ASP A 49 -5.52 11.05 9.16
CA ASP A 49 -4.71 11.92 8.31
C ASP A 49 -5.04 13.39 8.61
N SER A 50 -4.02 14.21 8.80
CA SER A 50 -4.19 15.62 9.18
C SER A 50 -4.71 16.50 8.05
N VAL A 51 -4.46 16.14 6.78
CA VAL A 51 -4.85 16.94 5.61
C VAL A 51 -6.21 16.47 5.08
N HIS A 52 -6.35 15.17 4.90
CA HIS A 52 -7.56 14.58 4.31
C HIS A 52 -8.58 14.12 5.36
N GLY A 53 -8.32 14.37 6.64
CA GLY A 53 -9.19 14.01 7.74
C GLY A 53 -9.28 12.51 8.01
N ARG A 54 -10.26 12.16 8.85
CA ARG A 54 -10.49 10.79 9.32
C ARG A 54 -11.08 9.93 8.21
N PHE A 55 -10.56 8.71 8.07
CA PHE A 55 -11.12 7.76 7.12
C PHE A 55 -12.45 7.19 7.64
N ASN A 56 -13.51 7.30 6.85
CA ASN A 56 -14.87 6.86 7.21
C ASN A 56 -15.12 5.35 7.03
N GLY A 57 -14.16 4.61 6.48
CA GLY A 57 -14.27 3.16 6.29
C GLY A 57 -13.71 2.34 7.44
N THR A 58 -13.77 1.02 7.29
CA THR A 58 -13.21 0.07 8.25
C THR A 58 -11.77 -0.25 7.90
N VAL A 59 -10.88 -0.13 8.89
CA VAL A 59 -9.45 -0.41 8.76
C VAL A 59 -9.07 -1.27 9.95
N LYS A 60 -8.60 -2.48 9.69
CA LYS A 60 -8.22 -3.43 10.73
C LYS A 60 -6.93 -4.15 10.34
N ALA A 61 -6.12 -4.47 11.33
CA ALA A 61 -5.00 -5.39 11.21
C ALA A 61 -5.49 -6.81 11.57
N LYS A 62 -5.20 -7.81 10.73
CA LYS A 62 -5.48 -9.22 11.05
C LYS A 62 -4.41 -10.12 10.43
N ASN A 63 -3.80 -10.99 11.23
CA ASN A 63 -2.82 -12.00 10.78
C ASN A 63 -1.68 -11.42 9.90
N GLY A 64 -1.13 -10.26 10.25
CA GLY A 64 -0.07 -9.62 9.46
C GLY A 64 -0.55 -8.96 8.17
N LYS A 65 -1.86 -8.91 7.91
CA LYS A 65 -2.48 -8.24 6.76
C LYS A 65 -3.27 -7.02 7.18
N LEU A 66 -3.31 -6.03 6.30
CA LEU A 66 -4.14 -4.84 6.47
C LEU A 66 -5.47 -5.07 5.75
N ILE A 67 -6.58 -4.97 6.47
CA ILE A 67 -7.92 -5.10 5.91
C ILE A 67 -8.56 -3.73 5.84
N VAL A 68 -8.88 -3.27 4.63
CA VAL A 68 -9.53 -1.99 4.37
C VAL A 68 -10.85 -2.20 3.63
N ASN A 69 -11.97 -1.86 4.27
CA ASN A 69 -13.32 -2.08 3.73
C ASN A 69 -13.57 -3.52 3.22
N GLY A 70 -12.97 -4.52 3.90
CA GLY A 70 -13.05 -5.93 3.51
C GLY A 70 -12.01 -6.39 2.50
N ASN A 71 -11.20 -5.49 1.95
CA ASN A 71 -10.08 -5.85 1.08
C ASN A 71 -8.85 -6.22 1.91
N GLU A 72 -8.37 -7.45 1.76
CA GLU A 72 -7.11 -7.88 2.36
C GLU A 72 -5.91 -7.40 1.55
N ILE A 73 -4.96 -6.75 2.22
CA ILE A 73 -3.72 -6.25 1.66
C ILE A 73 -2.57 -6.91 2.40
N GLN A 74 -1.67 -7.54 1.65
CA GLN A 74 -0.47 -8.14 2.23
C GLN A 74 0.51 -7.04 2.65
N VAL A 75 1.10 -7.18 3.83
CA VAL A 75 2.10 -6.23 4.32
C VAL A 75 3.44 -6.95 4.42
N SER A 76 4.47 -6.30 3.91
CA SER A 76 5.86 -6.75 3.98
C SER A 76 6.74 -5.64 4.58
N THR A 77 7.85 -6.02 5.20
CA THR A 77 8.77 -5.10 5.90
C THR A 77 10.18 -5.20 5.35
N GLU A 78 10.31 -5.59 4.08
CA GLU A 78 11.61 -5.85 3.47
C GLU A 78 12.27 -4.54 3.02
N ARG A 79 13.57 -4.40 3.29
CA ARG A 79 14.35 -3.23 2.86
C ARG A 79 14.84 -3.32 1.43
N GLU A 80 15.08 -4.53 0.95
CA GLU A 80 15.55 -4.78 -0.40
C GLU A 80 14.37 -5.03 -1.35
N PRO A 81 14.19 -4.21 -2.39
CA PRO A 81 13.06 -4.37 -3.32
C PRO A 81 13.02 -5.73 -4.01
N SER A 82 14.17 -6.37 -4.20
CA SER A 82 14.30 -7.69 -4.84
C SER A 82 13.77 -8.84 -3.99
N LYS A 83 13.66 -8.66 -2.67
CA LYS A 83 13.17 -9.68 -1.73
C LYS A 83 11.67 -9.57 -1.46
N ILE A 84 11.03 -8.48 -1.89
CA ILE A 84 9.60 -8.28 -1.70
C ILE A 84 8.83 -9.27 -2.59
N PRO A 85 7.91 -10.09 -2.04
CA PRO A 85 7.23 -11.14 -2.78
C PRO A 85 6.07 -10.60 -3.64
N TRP A 86 6.34 -9.65 -4.55
CA TRP A 86 5.31 -9.05 -5.42
C TRP A 86 4.54 -10.08 -6.26
N LYS A 87 5.23 -11.13 -6.74
CA LYS A 87 4.62 -12.23 -7.51
C LYS A 87 3.59 -13.01 -6.68
N GLN A 88 3.86 -13.24 -5.39
CA GLN A 88 2.94 -13.95 -4.51
C GLN A 88 1.72 -13.10 -4.15
N ALA A 89 1.92 -11.78 -4.08
CA ALA A 89 0.83 -10.83 -3.88
C ALA A 89 -0.02 -10.58 -5.14
N GLY A 90 0.48 -10.93 -6.33
CA GLY A 90 -0.20 -10.70 -7.60
C GLY A 90 -0.20 -9.22 -8.04
N ALA A 91 0.85 -8.46 -7.70
CA ALA A 91 0.97 -7.07 -8.13
C ALA A 91 1.45 -6.98 -9.59
N ASP A 92 0.65 -6.34 -10.44
CA ASP A 92 1.00 -6.05 -11.85
C ASP A 92 1.88 -4.80 -11.95
N TYR A 93 1.68 -3.85 -11.04
CA TYR A 93 2.37 -2.57 -11.00
C TYR A 93 2.85 -2.25 -9.60
N VAL A 94 4.02 -1.64 -9.46
CA VAL A 94 4.56 -1.20 -8.17
C VAL A 94 4.71 0.32 -8.16
N VAL A 95 4.15 0.96 -7.15
CA VAL A 95 4.30 2.39 -6.87
C VAL A 95 5.43 2.56 -5.86
N GLU A 96 6.56 3.08 -6.32
CA GLU A 96 7.70 3.42 -5.47
C GLU A 96 7.49 4.80 -4.85
N SER A 97 7.36 4.87 -3.52
CA SER A 97 7.09 6.09 -2.75
C SER A 97 8.03 6.29 -1.57
N THR A 98 9.14 5.54 -1.51
CA THR A 98 10.16 5.65 -0.45
C THR A 98 11.02 6.90 -0.56
N GLY A 99 11.06 7.55 -1.72
CA GLY A 99 11.85 8.76 -1.99
C GLY A 99 13.36 8.52 -2.16
N GLY A 100 13.87 7.33 -1.83
CA GLY A 100 15.30 6.99 -1.96
C GLY A 100 15.71 6.54 -3.38
N LYS A 101 14.77 6.00 -4.15
CA LYS A 101 14.95 5.74 -5.58
C LYS A 101 14.09 6.73 -6.36
N LEU A 102 14.72 7.73 -6.99
CA LEU A 102 14.09 8.79 -7.79
C LEU A 102 13.51 8.25 -9.10
N ILE A 103 12.56 7.33 -9.00
CA ILE A 103 11.75 6.85 -10.11
C ILE A 103 10.31 7.23 -9.77
N CYS A 104 9.96 8.45 -10.13
CA CYS A 104 8.60 8.97 -10.12
C CYS A 104 7.71 8.00 -10.90
N CYS A 105 6.76 7.33 -10.24
CA CYS A 105 5.73 6.48 -10.86
C CYS A 105 6.21 5.61 -12.04
N CYS A 106 7.40 5.01 -11.96
CA CYS A 106 7.81 4.10 -13.03
C CYS A 106 7.12 2.77 -12.76
N PHE A 107 6.04 2.55 -13.50
CA PHE A 107 5.39 1.27 -13.69
C PHE A 107 6.45 0.24 -14.11
N SER A 108 7.07 -0.41 -13.14
CA SER A 108 7.93 -1.54 -13.41
C SER A 108 7.01 -2.69 -13.81
N PHE A 109 6.74 -2.82 -15.11
CA PHE A 109 6.19 -4.04 -15.67
C PHE A 109 7.17 -5.16 -15.31
N MET A 110 6.71 -6.15 -14.55
CA MET A 110 7.45 -7.38 -14.29
C MET A 110 6.89 -8.53 -15.12
#